data_AF-A0A534KFV4-F1
#
_entry.id   AF-A0A534KFV4-F1
#
_cell.length_a   1.000
_cell.length_b   1.000
_cell.length_c   1.000
_cell.angle_alpha   90.00
_cell.angle_beta   90.00
_cell.angle_gamma   90.00
#
_symmetry.space_group_name_H-M   'P 1'
#
loop_
_entity.id
_entity.type
_entity.pdbx_description
1 polymer ?
#
loop_
_entity_poly.entity_id
_entity_poly.type
_entity_poly.pdbx_seq_one_letter_code
_entity_poly.pdbx_strand_id
1 'polypeptide(L)' 'MGLATDLGMRPLIARCNLGRGRLYRRTSNPQQAQEYLAIATTMYREMDMRFWLEKAEAEQKT' A
#
# COMPACT_ATOMS: atom_id res chain seq x y z
N MET A 1 -4.24 -4.42 16.17
CA MET A 1 -2.90 -3.84 15.92
C MET A 1 -3.07 -2.35 15.66
N GLY A 2 -3.36 -1.58 16.71
CA GLY A 2 -3.73 -0.17 16.65
C GLY A 2 -2.71 0.71 17.36
N LEU A 3 -1.58 0.96 16.69
CA LEU A 3 -0.54 1.88 17.19
C LEU A 3 -0.05 2.87 16.12
N ALA A 4 -0.23 2.55 14.83
CA ALA A 4 0.32 3.37 13.77
C ALA A 4 -0.62 4.52 13.32
N THR A 5 -1.90 4.48 13.71
CA THR A 5 -2.87 5.55 13.41
C THR A 5 -2.68 6.79 14.28
N ASP A 6 -2.09 6.64 15.47
CA ASP A 6 -2.05 7.67 16.53
C ASP A 6 -0.79 8.56 16.46
N LEU A 7 0.32 8.06 15.90
CA LEU A 7 1.64 8.73 15.92
C LEU A 7 2.03 9.45 14.61
N GLY A 8 1.09 9.70 13.69
CA GLY A 8 1.46 10.22 12.36
C GLY A 8 2.23 9.19 11.51
N MET A 9 2.11 7.89 11.85
CA MET A 9 2.74 6.76 11.15
C MET A 9 1.87 6.16 10.03
N ARG A 10 0.80 6.86 9.63
CA ARG A 10 0.01 6.55 8.43
C ARG A 10 0.86 6.27 7.17
N PRO A 11 1.98 6.98 6.88
CA PRO A 11 2.79 6.64 5.71
C PRO A 11 3.57 5.33 5.88
N LEU A 12 3.93 4.94 7.10
CA LEU A 12 4.58 3.65 7.36
C LEU A 12 3.61 2.49 7.16
N ILE A 13 2.34 2.64 7.55
CA ILE A 13 1.29 1.66 7.27
C ILE A 13 1.12 1.48 5.76
N ALA A 14 0.99 2.59 5.01
CA ALA A 14 0.87 2.55 3.55
C ALA A 14 2.07 1.86 2.89
N ARG A 15 3.29 2.09 3.40
CA ARG A 15 4.50 1.46 2.89
C ARG A 15 4.58 -0.03 3.20
N CYS A 16 4.16 -0.45 4.40
CA CYS A 16 4.05 -1.86 4.76
C CYS A 16 3.05 -2.60 3.86
N ASN A 17 1.90 -2.00 3.57
CA ASN A 17 0.91 -2.59 2.66
C ASN A 17 1.42 -2.67 1.21
N LEU A 18 2.16 -1.67 0.73
CA LEU A 18 2.82 -1.70 -0.57
C LEU A 18 3.88 -2.82 -0.67
N GLY A 19 4.67 -3.03 0.38
CA GLY A 19 5.63 -4.13 0.45
C GLY A 19 4.96 -5.51 0.43
N ARG A 20 3.84 -5.65 1.15
CA ARG A 20 3.03 -6.88 1.15
C ARG A 20 2.41 -7.15 -0.22
N GLY A 21 1.85 -6.14 -0.88
CA GLY A 21 1.32 -6.26 -2.24
C GLY A 21 2.35 -6.81 -3.22
N ARG A 22 3.59 -6.30 -3.16
CA ARG A 22 4.73 -6.81 -3.94
C ARG A 22 5.07 -8.27 -3.63
N LEU A 23 5.06 -8.64 -2.35
CA LEU A 23 5.39 -9.99 -1.93
C LEU A 23 4.32 -10.98 -2.39
N TYR A 24 3.04 -10.72 -2.12
CA TYR A 24 1.93 -11.61 -2.51
C TYR A 24 1.77 -11.79 -4.01
N ARG A 25 2.15 -10.78 -4.79
CA ARG A 25 2.20 -10.90 -6.25
C ARG A 25 3.24 -11.91 -6.73
N ARG A 26 4.36 -12.05 -6.02
CA ARG A 26 5.37 -13.08 -6.32
C ARG A 26 4.95 -14.48 -5.88
N THR A 27 4.06 -14.59 -4.89
CA THR A 27 3.63 -15.87 -4.31
C THR A 27 2.38 -16.46 -4.95
N SER A 28 1.92 -15.94 -6.09
CA SER A 28 0.70 -16.39 -6.80
C SER A 28 -0.63 -16.19 -6.05
N ASN A 29 -0.72 -15.17 -5.20
CA ASN A 29 -1.99 -14.75 -4.57
C ASN A 29 -2.40 -13.36 -5.05
N PRO A 30 -2.80 -13.22 -6.34
CA PRO A 30 -3.07 -11.92 -6.96
C PRO A 30 -4.22 -11.15 -6.28
N GLN A 31 -5.22 -11.86 -5.75
CA GLN A 31 -6.33 -11.25 -5.03
C GLN A 31 -5.89 -10.52 -3.76
N GLN A 32 -5.07 -11.18 -2.91
CA GLN A 32 -4.54 -10.53 -1.70
C GLN A 32 -3.55 -9.41 -2.05
N ALA A 33 -2.75 -9.59 -3.12
CA ALA A 33 -1.88 -8.53 -3.60
C ALA A 33 -2.68 -7.27 -3.96
N GLN A 34 -3.80 -7.44 -4.69
CA GLN A 34 -4.66 -6.34 -5.11
C GLN A 34 -5.33 -5.64 -3.92
N GLU A 35 -5.83 -6.38 -2.93
CA GLU A 35 -6.38 -5.78 -1.71
C GLU A 35 -5.36 -4.90 -0.98
N TYR A 36 -4.15 -5.40 -0.74
CA TYR A 36 -3.12 -4.63 -0.03
C TYR A 36 -2.62 -3.43 -0.85
N LEU A 37 -2.54 -3.54 -2.17
CA LEU A 37 -2.17 -2.42 -3.05
C LEU A 37 -3.28 -1.35 -3.11
N ALA A 38 -4.55 -1.75 -3.13
CA ALA A 38 -5.68 -0.82 -3.12
C ALA A 38 -5.72 -0.01 -1.80
N ILE A 39 -5.52 -0.67 -0.66
CA ILE A 39 -5.46 0.00 0.65
C ILE A 39 -4.29 0.99 0.70
N ALA A 40 -3.10 0.60 0.21
CA ALA A 40 -1.95 1.51 0.14
C ALA A 40 -2.22 2.73 -0.75
N THR A 41 -2.87 2.53 -1.91
CA THR A 41 -3.23 3.60 -2.86
C THR A 41 -4.21 4.59 -2.25
N THR A 42 -5.28 4.12 -1.59
CA THR A 42 -6.24 4.97 -0.89
C THR A 42 -5.56 5.78 0.21
N MET A 43 -4.70 5.14 1.03
CA MET A 43 -3.96 5.84 2.08
C MET A 43 -3.03 6.92 1.51
N TYR A 44 -2.30 6.66 0.42
CA TYR A 44 -1.44 7.70 -0.20
C TYR A 44 -2.24 8.83 -0.82
N ARG A 45 -3.44 8.55 -1.37
CA ARG A 45 -4.35 9.56 -1.91
C ARG A 45 -4.92 10.46 -0.82
N GLU A 46 -5.35 9.89 0.31
CA GLU A 46 -5.84 10.67 1.45
C GLU A 46 -4.74 11.53 2.12
N MET A 47 -3.49 11.16 1.93
CA MET A 47 -2.32 11.88 2.47
C MET A 47 -1.67 12.87 1.47
N ASP A 48 -2.24 13.05 0.27
CA ASP A 48 -1.66 13.80 -0.87
C ASP A 48 -0.19 13.40 -1.20
N MET A 49 0.20 12.15 -0.93
CA MET A 49 1.56 11.66 -1.15
C MET A 49 1.75 11.15 -2.58
N ARG A 50 1.79 12.06 -3.56
CA ARG A 50 1.83 11.75 -5.00
C ARG A 50 2.94 10.80 -5.41
N PHE A 51 4.18 11.01 -4.93
CA PHE A 51 5.32 10.14 -5.23
C PHE A 51 5.06 8.66 -4.89
N TRP A 52 4.38 8.41 -3.75
CA TRP A 52 4.08 7.06 -3.31
C TRP A 52 2.80 6.50 -3.93
N LEU A 53 1.85 7.37 -4.28
CA LEU A 53 0.65 7.03 -5.05
C LEU A 53 1.04 6.49 -6.44
N GLU A 54 1.89 7.22 -7.18
CA GLU A 54 2.38 6.79 -8.50
C GLU A 54 3.07 5.43 -8.43
N LYS A 55 3.87 5.20 -7.37
CA LYS A 55 4.54 3.92 -7.15
C LYS A 55 3.55 2.80 -6.81
N ALA A 56 2.49 3.07 -6.06
CA ALA A 56 1.47 2.08 -5.75
C ALA A 56 0.61 1.71 -6.98
N GLU A 57 0.29 2.69 -7.82
CA GLU A 57 -0.43 2.48 -9.09
C GLU A 57 0.40 1.70 -10.12
N ALA A 58 1.71 1.97 -10.21
CA ALA A 58 2.60 1.21 -11.09
C ALA A 58 2.66 -0.28 -10.73
N GLU A 59 2.62 -0.61 -9.44
CA GLU A 59 2.63 -1.99 -8.96
C GLU A 59 1.29 -2.71 -9.18
N GLN A 60 0.18 -1.97 -9.30
CA GLN A 60 -1.15 -2.51 -9.64
C GLN A 60 -1.35 -2.74 -11.14
N LYS A 61 -0.67 -1.96 -12.00
CA LYS A 61 -0.85 -2.02 -13.47
C LYS A 61 0.04 -3.05 -14.19
N THR A 62 0.97 -3.71 -13.49
CA THR A 62 1.84 -4.75 -14.05
C THR A 62 1.35 -6.12 -13.61
#